data_AF-A0A9Y4NV40-F1
#
_entry.id   AF-A0A9Y4NV40-F1
#
_cell.length_a   1.000
_cell.length_b   1.000
_cell.length_c   1.000
_cell.angle_alpha   90.00
_cell.angle_beta   90.00
_cell.angle_gamma   90.00
#
_symmetry.space_group_name_H-M   'P 1'
#
loop_
_entity.id
_entity.type
_entity.pdbx_description
1 polymer ?
#
loop_
_entity_poly.entity_id
_entity_poly.type
_entity_poly.pdbx_seq_one_letter_code
_entity_poly.pdbx_strand_id
1 'polypeptide(L)'
;MKMPDRTMRRQVLLFCSVISLASVVGQVSYSIPEEMAKGSIIGNIAQDLGLDRKRLTSGKARIFTGDSAEYIELNRERGVLLIKEKIDREALCGQTTPCALHFQVILENPMEFYTVVVEIIDINDNTPVFEKSGMKFKISESAVIGAKFLLERAIDPDVGMNSLQSYFLTKTDNFALKLKDQPEGEKIVEMILQKPLDREKEEEIFLVLTAVDGGEPKLSGTAQIHVTVLDVNDNAPVFTKTVYKATIPENAARGTVITKVSASDADKGSNSNIMYSISNTAADVRDMFEINELNGDLILKSNVDYEKARFYQIHVQASDEGGLTDSCKVTVEVTDINDNKPVINIMSQTNVIPEDSKPATVVTMVNVQDIDSGENGKVHCAINEHIPFTLKPTSNSFFNLVTDSDLDRE
;
A
#
# COMPACT_ATOMS: atom_id res chain seq x y z
N MET A 1 -73.52 -25.45 -55.47
CA MET A 1 -72.73 -26.42 -56.25
C MET A 1 -72.13 -27.41 -55.26
N LYS A 2 -72.43 -28.71 -55.42
CA LYS A 2 -72.21 -29.82 -54.47
C LYS A 2 -70.72 -30.15 -54.25
N MET A 3 -70.40 -30.68 -53.06
CA MET A 3 -69.16 -31.43 -52.72
C MET A 3 -68.90 -32.61 -53.68
N PRO A 4 -67.68 -33.19 -53.73
CA PRO A 4 -67.26 -34.26 -52.77
C PRO A 4 -65.77 -34.15 -52.35
N ASP A 5 -65.40 -34.31 -51.08
CA ASP A 5 -65.09 -35.56 -50.34
C ASP A 5 -64.32 -36.64 -51.13
N ARG A 6 -63.11 -37.00 -50.64
CA ARG A 6 -62.47 -38.31 -50.85
C ARG A 6 -61.22 -38.52 -49.98
N THR A 7 -61.47 -39.14 -48.82
CA THR A 7 -60.87 -40.41 -48.34
C THR A 7 -59.35 -40.62 -48.40
N MET A 8 -58.77 -40.80 -47.20
CA MET A 8 -57.49 -41.48 -46.93
C MET A 8 -57.42 -42.87 -47.60
N ARG A 9 -56.31 -43.16 -48.27
CA ARG A 9 -55.88 -44.51 -48.65
C ARG A 9 -54.81 -45.01 -47.67
N ARG A 10 -55.16 -46.03 -46.90
CA ARG A 10 -54.19 -46.97 -46.31
C ARG A 10 -53.64 -47.84 -47.44
N GLN A 11 -52.33 -47.80 -47.67
CA GLN A 11 -51.62 -48.86 -48.38
C GLN A 11 -50.83 -49.66 -47.36
N VAL A 12 -51.24 -50.92 -47.20
CA VAL A 12 -50.48 -51.96 -46.53
C VAL A 12 -49.44 -52.44 -47.54
N LEU A 13 -48.18 -52.08 -47.32
CA LEU A 13 -47.04 -52.66 -48.01
C LEU A 13 -46.43 -53.70 -47.08
N LEU A 14 -46.71 -54.97 -47.38
CA LEU A 14 -45.91 -56.10 -46.93
C LEU A 14 -44.51 -55.94 -47.56
N PHE A 15 -43.51 -55.65 -46.75
CA PHE A 15 -42.12 -55.93 -47.09
C PHE A 15 -41.67 -57.09 -46.22
N CYS A 16 -41.55 -58.27 -46.82
CA CYS A 16 -40.74 -59.36 -46.29
C CYS A 16 -39.31 -58.83 -46.17
N SER A 17 -38.86 -58.50 -44.96
CA SER A 17 -37.43 -58.38 -44.68
C SER A 17 -36.93 -59.71 -44.15
N VAL A 18 -35.94 -60.21 -44.87
CA VAL A 18 -35.11 -61.37 -44.58
C VAL A 18 -34.62 -61.27 -43.13
N ILE A 19 -34.78 -62.34 -42.36
CA ILE A 19 -34.12 -62.51 -41.06
C ILE A 19 -32.62 -62.52 -41.34
N SER A 20 -32.01 -61.34 -41.27
CA SER A 20 -30.58 -61.21 -41.05
C SER A 20 -30.32 -61.83 -39.68
N LEU A 21 -29.61 -62.97 -39.66
CA LEU A 21 -28.88 -63.39 -38.49
C LEU A 21 -27.87 -62.28 -38.18
N ALA A 22 -28.31 -61.28 -37.43
CA ALA A 22 -27.41 -60.39 -36.74
C ALA A 22 -26.61 -61.31 -35.80
N SER A 23 -25.35 -61.56 -36.15
CA SER A 23 -24.36 -61.94 -35.17
C SER A 23 -24.38 -60.85 -34.10
N VAL A 24 -25.05 -61.13 -32.98
CA VAL A 24 -25.02 -60.26 -31.81
C VAL A 24 -23.57 -60.29 -31.33
N VAL A 25 -22.80 -59.29 -31.74
CA VAL A 25 -21.49 -59.02 -31.14
C VAL A 25 -21.81 -58.53 -29.74
N GLY A 26 -21.71 -59.42 -28.75
CA GLY A 26 -22.00 -59.08 -27.37
C GLY A 26 -21.03 -57.99 -26.91
N GLN A 27 -21.56 -56.81 -26.63
CA GLN A 27 -20.83 -55.72 -26.01
C GLN A 27 -21.37 -55.51 -24.60
N VAL A 28 -20.48 -55.39 -23.61
CA VAL A 28 -20.85 -55.03 -22.24
C VAL A 28 -20.03 -53.82 -21.82
N SER A 29 -20.68 -52.93 -21.09
CA SER A 29 -20.07 -51.75 -20.48
C SER A 29 -20.24 -51.82 -18.97
N TYR A 30 -19.16 -51.58 -18.24
CA TYR A 30 -19.18 -51.38 -16.79
C TYR A 30 -18.67 -49.99 -16.47
N SER A 31 -19.07 -49.46 -15.31
CA SER A 31 -18.49 -48.24 -14.77
C SER A 31 -18.05 -48.53 -13.34
N ILE A 32 -16.78 -48.24 -13.04
CA ILE A 32 -16.18 -48.48 -11.72
C ILE A 32 -15.50 -47.20 -11.23
N PRO A 33 -15.54 -46.92 -9.92
CA PRO A 33 -14.68 -45.87 -9.38
C PRO A 33 -13.21 -46.28 -9.54
N GLU A 34 -12.33 -45.30 -9.66
CA GLU A 34 -10.89 -45.55 -9.56
C GLU A 34 -10.47 -45.99 -8.15
N GLU A 35 -9.18 -46.21 -7.94
CA GLU A 35 -8.60 -46.47 -6.60
C GLU A 35 -9.12 -47.76 -5.91
N MET A 36 -9.89 -48.58 -6.63
CA MET A 36 -10.39 -49.85 -6.12
C MET A 36 -9.26 -50.81 -5.76
N ALA A 37 -9.42 -51.51 -4.63
CA ALA A 37 -8.43 -52.48 -4.16
C ALA A 37 -8.26 -53.66 -5.14
N LYS A 38 -7.03 -54.18 -5.22
CA LYS A 38 -6.71 -55.40 -5.96
C LYS A 38 -7.61 -56.57 -5.55
N GLY A 39 -8.14 -57.29 -6.53
CA GLY A 39 -9.09 -58.39 -6.36
C GLY A 39 -10.56 -57.95 -6.27
N SER A 40 -10.85 -56.65 -6.33
CA SER A 40 -12.24 -56.17 -6.38
C SER A 40 -12.95 -56.63 -7.65
N ILE A 41 -14.25 -56.89 -7.54
CA ILE A 41 -15.06 -57.37 -8.67
C ILE A 41 -15.55 -56.18 -9.50
N ILE A 42 -15.29 -56.20 -10.80
CA ILE A 42 -15.77 -55.19 -11.77
C ILE A 42 -17.18 -55.56 -12.24
N GLY A 43 -17.39 -56.82 -12.62
CA GLY A 43 -18.66 -57.27 -13.19
C GLY A 43 -18.67 -58.75 -13.54
N ASN A 44 -19.86 -59.31 -13.73
CA ASN A 44 -20.05 -60.72 -14.05
C ASN A 44 -20.27 -60.92 -15.54
N ILE A 45 -19.15 -60.94 -16.27
CA ILE A 45 -19.11 -61.14 -17.72
C ILE A 45 -19.81 -62.43 -18.16
N ALA A 46 -19.72 -63.53 -17.40
CA ALA A 46 -20.41 -64.77 -17.77
C ALA A 46 -21.93 -64.58 -17.79
N GLN A 47 -22.46 -63.91 -16.77
CA GLN A 47 -23.89 -63.65 -16.66
C GLN A 47 -24.36 -62.63 -17.71
N ASP A 48 -23.63 -61.52 -17.86
CA ASP A 48 -24.06 -60.38 -18.67
C ASP A 48 -23.96 -60.65 -20.17
N LEU A 49 -23.03 -61.52 -20.60
CA LEU A 49 -22.93 -62.01 -21.99
C LEU A 49 -23.67 -63.33 -22.23
N GLY A 50 -24.28 -63.92 -21.21
CA GLY A 50 -24.95 -65.23 -21.33
C GLY A 50 -24.01 -66.40 -21.62
N LEU A 51 -22.74 -66.31 -21.18
CA LEU A 51 -21.72 -67.34 -21.37
C LEU A 51 -21.77 -68.38 -20.25
N ASP A 52 -21.71 -69.67 -20.61
CA ASP A 52 -21.52 -70.74 -19.62
C ASP A 52 -20.12 -70.65 -19.00
N ARG A 53 -20.02 -70.75 -17.68
CA ARG A 53 -18.72 -70.75 -16.97
C ARG A 53 -17.81 -71.87 -17.44
N LYS A 54 -18.38 -73.04 -17.77
CA LYS A 54 -17.59 -74.15 -18.34
C LYS A 54 -17.00 -73.78 -19.68
N ARG A 55 -17.72 -72.97 -20.47
CA ARG A 55 -17.26 -72.46 -21.78
C ARG A 55 -16.10 -71.47 -21.64
N LEU A 56 -16.08 -70.65 -20.60
CA LEU A 56 -14.93 -69.77 -20.32
C LEU A 56 -13.63 -70.56 -20.06
N THR A 57 -13.74 -71.67 -19.34
CA THR A 57 -12.59 -72.56 -19.09
C THR A 57 -12.20 -73.41 -20.31
N SER A 58 -13.17 -74.07 -20.97
CA SER A 58 -12.91 -74.96 -22.11
C SER A 58 -12.48 -74.20 -23.36
N GLY A 59 -12.99 -72.98 -23.53
CA GLY A 59 -12.61 -72.05 -24.59
C GLY A 59 -11.38 -71.20 -24.29
N LYS A 60 -10.65 -71.46 -23.20
CA LYS A 60 -9.45 -70.72 -22.80
C LYS A 60 -9.65 -69.19 -22.85
N ALA A 61 -10.77 -68.72 -22.30
CA ALA A 61 -11.15 -67.31 -22.36
C ALA A 61 -10.01 -66.43 -21.85
N ARG A 62 -9.61 -65.44 -22.66
CA ARG A 62 -8.55 -64.50 -22.32
C ARG A 62 -8.90 -63.09 -22.71
N ILE A 63 -8.41 -62.15 -21.92
CA ILE A 63 -8.46 -60.73 -22.25
C ILE A 63 -7.36 -60.48 -23.29
N PHE A 64 -7.74 -59.83 -24.38
CA PHE A 64 -6.85 -59.34 -25.41
C PHE A 64 -6.95 -57.82 -25.45
N THR A 65 -5.80 -57.17 -25.33
CA THR A 65 -5.66 -55.72 -25.29
C THR A 65 -4.35 -55.34 -25.96
N GLY A 66 -4.24 -54.08 -26.40
CA GLY A 66 -2.94 -53.44 -26.65
C GLY A 66 -2.17 -53.27 -25.34
N ASP A 67 -2.64 -52.39 -24.46
CA ASP A 67 -1.91 -51.93 -23.26
C ASP A 67 -2.69 -52.07 -21.92
N SER A 68 -4.00 -52.33 -21.94
CA SER A 68 -4.90 -52.37 -20.77
C SER A 68 -4.91 -53.69 -19.98
N ALA A 69 -4.10 -54.68 -20.36
CA ALA A 69 -3.99 -55.99 -19.67
C ALA A 69 -3.32 -55.92 -18.28
N GLU A 70 -2.78 -54.75 -17.91
CA GLU A 70 -2.11 -54.56 -16.64
C GLU A 70 -3.09 -54.36 -15.48
N TYR A 71 -4.25 -53.74 -15.73
CA TYR A 71 -5.19 -53.34 -14.67
C TYR A 71 -6.31 -54.33 -14.40
N ILE A 72 -6.70 -55.15 -15.39
CA ILE A 72 -7.87 -56.03 -15.30
C ILE A 72 -7.50 -57.48 -15.57
N GLU A 73 -8.03 -58.40 -14.77
CA GLU A 73 -7.92 -59.84 -14.98
C GLU A 73 -9.27 -60.54 -15.07
N LEU A 74 -9.33 -61.66 -15.80
CA LEU A 74 -10.52 -62.49 -15.95
C LEU A 74 -10.41 -63.74 -15.07
N ASN A 75 -11.29 -63.86 -14.08
CA ASN A 75 -11.45 -65.11 -13.33
C ASN A 75 -12.37 -66.06 -14.11
N ARG A 76 -11.76 -67.03 -14.79
CA ARG A 76 -12.46 -67.99 -15.68
C ARG A 76 -13.43 -68.91 -14.94
N GLU A 77 -13.11 -69.29 -13.71
CA GLU A 77 -13.93 -70.22 -12.92
C GLU A 77 -15.21 -69.56 -12.43
N ARG A 78 -15.10 -68.31 -11.99
CA ARG A 78 -16.22 -67.53 -11.47
C ARG A 78 -16.97 -66.77 -12.57
N GLY A 79 -16.31 -66.52 -13.70
CA GLY A 79 -16.87 -65.76 -14.82
C GLY A 79 -16.95 -64.25 -14.56
N VAL A 80 -16.04 -63.72 -13.73
CA VAL A 80 -16.05 -62.32 -13.30
C VAL A 80 -14.74 -61.63 -13.71
N LEU A 81 -14.83 -60.34 -13.96
CA LEU A 81 -13.67 -59.46 -14.12
C LEU A 81 -13.24 -58.93 -12.76
N LEU A 82 -11.94 -58.93 -12.50
CA LEU A 82 -11.34 -58.46 -11.24
C LEU A 82 -10.29 -57.38 -11.52
N ILE A 83 -10.10 -56.49 -10.55
CA ILE A 83 -8.99 -55.52 -10.53
C ILE A 83 -7.69 -56.25 -10.25
N LYS A 84 -6.72 -56.16 -11.16
CA LYS A 84 -5.40 -56.76 -11.05
C LYS A 84 -4.39 -55.81 -10.42
N GLU A 85 -4.41 -54.55 -10.81
CA GLU A 85 -3.61 -53.46 -10.24
C GLU A 85 -4.50 -52.25 -10.03
N LYS A 86 -4.15 -51.42 -9.05
CA LYS A 86 -4.89 -50.19 -8.73
C LYS A 86 -4.90 -49.28 -9.96
N ILE A 87 -6.06 -48.72 -10.27
CA ILE A 87 -6.25 -47.81 -11.39
C ILE A 87 -6.25 -46.40 -10.82
N ASP A 88 -5.27 -45.60 -11.25
CA ASP A 88 -5.16 -44.16 -11.03
C ASP A 88 -5.60 -43.52 -12.35
N ARG A 89 -6.73 -42.81 -12.33
CA ARG A 89 -7.37 -42.26 -13.52
C ARG A 89 -6.56 -41.08 -14.05
N GLU A 90 -5.98 -40.26 -13.18
CA GLU A 90 -5.17 -39.09 -13.53
C GLU A 90 -3.91 -39.52 -14.29
N ALA A 91 -3.26 -40.61 -13.86
CA ALA A 91 -2.11 -41.18 -14.56
C ALA A 91 -2.49 -41.84 -15.89
N LEU A 92 -3.66 -42.46 -15.98
CA LEU A 92 -4.11 -43.19 -17.17
C LEU A 92 -4.64 -42.26 -18.28
N CYS A 93 -5.48 -41.30 -17.90
CA CYS A 93 -6.29 -40.50 -18.82
C CYS A 93 -6.02 -38.99 -18.70
N GLY A 94 -5.33 -38.54 -17.65
CA GLY A 94 -5.17 -37.11 -17.34
C GLY A 94 -6.52 -36.42 -17.22
N GLN A 95 -6.71 -35.33 -17.95
CA GLN A 95 -7.97 -34.56 -17.98
C GLN A 95 -8.98 -35.07 -19.03
N THR A 96 -8.69 -36.19 -19.70
CA THR A 96 -9.54 -36.70 -20.79
C THR A 96 -10.79 -37.38 -20.23
N THR A 97 -11.97 -36.92 -20.68
CA THR A 97 -13.27 -37.51 -20.33
C THR A 97 -14.07 -37.87 -21.58
N PRO A 98 -14.76 -39.04 -21.62
CA PRO A 98 -14.75 -40.10 -20.61
C PRO A 98 -13.44 -40.91 -20.61
N CYS A 99 -13.02 -41.39 -19.43
CA CYS A 99 -11.88 -42.28 -19.28
C CYS A 99 -12.38 -43.73 -19.32
N ALA A 100 -11.94 -44.52 -20.30
CA ALA A 100 -12.41 -45.89 -20.44
C ALA A 100 -11.30 -46.84 -20.92
N LEU A 101 -11.28 -48.02 -20.31
CA LEU A 101 -10.47 -49.15 -20.74
C LEU A 101 -11.24 -49.96 -21.78
N HIS A 102 -10.68 -50.03 -22.98
CA HIS A 102 -11.23 -50.82 -24.08
C HIS A 102 -10.43 -52.12 -24.24
N PHE A 103 -11.10 -53.26 -24.19
CA PHE A 103 -10.48 -54.56 -24.45
C PHE A 103 -11.49 -55.58 -24.99
N GLN A 104 -10.98 -56.71 -25.48
CA GLN A 104 -11.79 -57.80 -25.98
C GLN A 104 -11.57 -59.07 -25.15
N VAL A 105 -12.63 -59.83 -24.91
CA VAL A 105 -12.54 -61.18 -24.36
C VAL A 105 -12.70 -62.17 -25.51
N ILE A 106 -11.67 -63.00 -25.70
CA ILE A 106 -11.58 -63.97 -26.80
C ILE A 106 -11.77 -65.36 -26.23
N LEU A 107 -12.67 -66.14 -26.84
CA LEU A 107 -12.82 -67.57 -26.58
C LEU A 107 -12.42 -68.35 -27.83
N GLU A 108 -11.75 -69.48 -27.64
CA GLU A 108 -11.27 -70.37 -28.70
C GLU A 108 -12.24 -71.56 -28.90
N ASN A 109 -12.34 -72.06 -30.13
CA ASN A 109 -13.07 -73.29 -30.51
C ASN A 109 -14.56 -73.34 -30.05
N PRO A 110 -15.50 -72.65 -30.73
CA PRO A 110 -15.30 -71.72 -31.85
C PRO A 110 -14.72 -70.37 -31.40
N MET A 111 -14.14 -69.63 -32.35
CA MET A 111 -13.59 -68.30 -32.09
C MET A 111 -14.73 -67.30 -31.88
N GLU A 112 -14.81 -66.72 -30.68
CA GLU A 112 -15.80 -65.70 -30.30
C GLU A 112 -15.08 -64.49 -29.70
N PHE A 113 -15.58 -63.29 -30.02
CA PHE A 113 -15.01 -62.02 -29.56
C PHE A 113 -16.11 -61.20 -28.90
N TYR A 114 -15.86 -60.76 -27.67
CA TYR A 114 -16.75 -59.91 -26.91
C TYR A 114 -16.04 -58.62 -26.56
N THR A 115 -16.61 -57.49 -26.95
CA THR A 115 -16.04 -56.18 -26.64
C THR A 115 -16.49 -55.76 -25.24
N VAL A 116 -15.53 -55.41 -24.40
CA VAL A 116 -15.79 -54.92 -23.04
C VAL A 116 -15.23 -53.51 -22.91
N VAL A 117 -16.06 -52.61 -22.41
CA VAL A 117 -15.67 -51.24 -22.06
C VAL A 117 -15.82 -51.09 -20.55
N VAL A 118 -14.78 -50.63 -19.89
CA VAL A 118 -14.83 -50.30 -18.46
C VAL A 118 -14.54 -48.81 -18.32
N GLU A 119 -15.58 -48.04 -18.03
CA GLU A 119 -15.48 -46.63 -17.72
C GLU A 119 -14.95 -46.44 -16.29
N ILE A 120 -13.95 -45.57 -16.15
CA ILE A 120 -13.34 -45.23 -14.87
C ILE A 120 -13.96 -43.92 -14.39
N ILE A 121 -14.69 -44.00 -13.29
CA ILE A 121 -15.32 -42.86 -12.62
C ILE A 121 -14.29 -42.25 -11.68
N ASP A 122 -14.12 -40.94 -11.85
CA ASP A 122 -13.25 -40.07 -11.06
C ASP A 122 -13.67 -40.03 -9.58
N ILE A 123 -12.69 -40.09 -8.68
CA ILE A 123 -12.86 -39.86 -7.24
C ILE A 123 -12.18 -38.54 -6.88
N ASN A 124 -12.73 -37.81 -5.90
CA ASN A 124 -12.07 -36.62 -5.34
C ASN A 124 -10.91 -36.99 -4.41
N ASP A 125 -9.78 -37.42 -4.97
CA ASP A 125 -8.57 -37.82 -4.23
C ASP A 125 -7.38 -36.86 -4.42
N ASN A 126 -7.50 -35.89 -5.33
CA ASN A 126 -6.55 -34.80 -5.45
C ASN A 126 -7.09 -33.49 -4.86
N THR A 127 -6.19 -32.59 -4.52
CA THR A 127 -6.55 -31.26 -4.01
C THR A 127 -6.10 -30.20 -5.00
N PRO A 128 -6.78 -29.05 -5.11
CA PRO A 128 -6.29 -27.94 -5.92
C PRO A 128 -4.90 -27.47 -5.44
N VAL A 129 -3.91 -27.36 -6.34
CA VAL A 129 -2.54 -26.92 -6.00
C VAL A 129 -2.14 -25.68 -6.81
N PHE A 130 -1.54 -24.70 -6.14
CA PHE A 130 -0.89 -23.57 -6.79
C PHE A 130 0.56 -23.92 -7.13
N GLU A 131 1.01 -23.59 -8.34
CA GLU A 131 2.42 -23.81 -8.76
C GLU A 131 3.39 -23.08 -7.83
N LYS A 132 3.04 -21.85 -7.39
CA LYS A 132 3.77 -21.10 -6.37
C LYS A 132 2.95 -20.98 -5.11
N SER A 133 3.59 -21.22 -3.97
CA SER A 133 2.99 -21.03 -2.65
C SER A 133 2.75 -19.56 -2.28
N GLY A 134 3.35 -18.62 -3.03
CA GLY A 134 3.27 -17.19 -2.76
C GLY A 134 3.36 -16.31 -3.99
N MET A 135 2.55 -15.25 -4.02
CA MET A 135 2.54 -14.19 -5.03
C MET A 135 2.95 -12.87 -4.39
N LYS A 136 3.78 -12.08 -5.08
CA LYS A 136 4.23 -10.77 -4.60
C LYS A 136 3.79 -9.67 -5.56
N PHE A 137 3.14 -8.65 -5.04
CA PHE A 137 2.72 -7.48 -5.78
C PHE A 137 3.35 -6.22 -5.19
N LYS A 138 3.74 -5.31 -6.07
CA LYS A 138 4.14 -3.95 -5.71
C LYS A 138 3.13 -3.00 -6.32
N ILE A 139 2.32 -2.35 -5.49
CA ILE A 139 1.17 -1.55 -5.94
C ILE A 139 1.33 -0.13 -5.41
N SER A 140 1.35 0.84 -6.31
CA SER A 140 1.35 2.27 -5.95
C SER A 140 0.14 2.62 -5.09
N GLU A 141 0.30 3.44 -4.05
CA GLU A 141 -0.85 3.89 -3.28
C GLU A 141 -1.82 4.76 -4.08
N SER A 142 -1.29 5.46 -5.09
CA SER A 142 -2.04 6.18 -6.11
C SER A 142 -2.72 5.28 -7.16
N ALA A 143 -2.70 3.95 -6.99
CA ALA A 143 -3.37 3.03 -7.90
C ALA A 143 -4.88 3.31 -7.95
N VAL A 144 -5.41 3.40 -9.17
CA VAL A 144 -6.82 3.71 -9.38
C VAL A 144 -7.74 2.58 -8.90
N ILE A 145 -8.86 2.95 -8.30
CA ILE A 145 -9.92 2.01 -7.96
C ILE A 145 -10.40 1.31 -9.23
N GLY A 146 -10.56 -0.01 -9.15
CA GLY A 146 -10.87 -0.87 -10.29
C GLY A 146 -9.64 -1.44 -11.01
N ALA A 147 -8.42 -1.04 -10.63
CA ALA A 147 -7.20 -1.70 -11.09
C ALA A 147 -7.25 -3.20 -10.79
N LYS A 148 -6.72 -3.99 -11.73
CA LYS A 148 -6.82 -5.46 -11.72
C LYS A 148 -5.44 -6.07 -11.70
N PHE A 149 -5.26 -7.09 -10.86
CA PHE A 149 -4.03 -7.82 -10.69
C PHE A 149 -4.32 -9.30 -10.95
N LEU A 150 -3.64 -9.87 -11.95
CA LEU A 150 -3.81 -11.27 -12.32
C LEU A 150 -3.24 -12.15 -11.21
N LEU A 151 -4.03 -13.11 -10.72
CA LEU A 151 -3.60 -14.12 -9.78
C LEU A 151 -3.28 -15.43 -10.52
N GLU A 152 -2.32 -16.18 -9.98
CA GLU A 152 -2.07 -17.54 -10.45
C GLU A 152 -3.26 -18.44 -10.10
N ARG A 153 -3.59 -19.36 -11.01
CA ARG A 153 -4.64 -20.34 -10.77
C ARG A 153 -4.08 -21.58 -10.06
N ALA A 154 -4.94 -22.23 -9.29
CA ALA A 154 -4.71 -23.59 -8.86
C ALA A 154 -5.00 -24.56 -10.01
N ILE A 155 -4.33 -25.71 -9.98
CA ILE A 155 -4.52 -26.83 -10.88
C ILE A 155 -5.05 -27.98 -10.04
N ASP A 156 -6.11 -28.61 -10.52
CA ASP A 156 -6.71 -29.79 -9.93
C ASP A 156 -6.72 -30.93 -10.96
N PRO A 157 -5.99 -32.03 -10.74
CA PRO A 157 -5.96 -33.19 -11.63
C PRO A 157 -7.29 -33.92 -11.82
N ASP A 158 -8.24 -33.73 -10.91
CA ASP A 158 -9.55 -34.37 -10.98
C ASP A 158 -10.42 -33.71 -12.06
N VAL A 159 -11.50 -34.37 -12.45
CA VAL A 159 -12.39 -33.91 -13.54
C VAL A 159 -13.83 -33.63 -13.07
N GLY A 160 -14.58 -32.91 -13.91
CA GLY A 160 -15.99 -32.66 -13.64
C GLY A 160 -16.23 -31.86 -12.36
N MET A 161 -16.99 -32.43 -11.42
CA MET A 161 -17.31 -31.76 -10.14
C MET A 161 -16.16 -31.83 -9.13
N ASN A 162 -15.28 -32.83 -9.20
CA ASN A 162 -14.13 -32.97 -8.32
C ASN A 162 -12.99 -32.05 -8.74
N SER A 163 -13.00 -31.55 -9.97
CA SER A 163 -12.09 -30.48 -10.38
C SER A 163 -12.39 -29.15 -9.68
N LEU A 164 -11.44 -28.23 -9.77
CA LEU A 164 -11.50 -26.86 -9.25
C LEU A 164 -12.81 -26.12 -9.61
N GLN A 165 -13.58 -25.71 -8.60
CA GLN A 165 -14.86 -25.03 -8.81
C GLN A 165 -14.82 -23.54 -8.46
N SER A 166 -14.18 -23.19 -7.35
CA SER A 166 -14.32 -21.87 -6.74
C SER A 166 -13.04 -21.36 -6.11
N TYR A 167 -12.97 -20.03 -5.98
CA TYR A 167 -11.88 -19.32 -5.33
C TYR A 167 -12.43 -18.37 -4.28
N PHE A 168 -11.68 -18.22 -3.20
CA PHE A 168 -11.97 -17.29 -2.11
C PHE A 168 -10.71 -16.49 -1.80
N LEU A 169 -10.87 -15.18 -1.67
CA LEU A 169 -9.83 -14.29 -1.17
C LEU A 169 -10.13 -13.96 0.28
N THR A 170 -9.09 -13.84 1.09
CA THR A 170 -9.19 -13.30 2.45
C THR A 170 -9.93 -11.98 2.43
N LYS A 171 -10.92 -11.82 3.32
CA LYS A 171 -11.74 -10.61 3.38
C LYS A 171 -10.88 -9.42 3.80
N THR A 172 -10.86 -8.40 2.96
CA THR A 172 -10.17 -7.13 3.17
C THR A 172 -11.05 -5.98 2.68
N ASP A 173 -10.73 -4.76 3.12
CA ASP A 173 -11.37 -3.53 2.68
C ASP A 173 -10.87 -3.07 1.31
N ASN A 174 -9.60 -3.32 0.98
CA ASN A 174 -8.96 -2.77 -0.22
C ASN A 174 -9.17 -3.64 -1.45
N PHE A 175 -9.20 -4.97 -1.31
CA PHE A 175 -9.23 -5.89 -2.44
C PHE A 175 -10.46 -6.80 -2.46
N ALA A 176 -10.97 -7.07 -3.66
CA ALA A 176 -11.98 -8.08 -3.90
C ALA A 176 -11.55 -9.04 -5.00
N LEU A 177 -12.00 -10.28 -4.91
CA LEU A 177 -11.80 -11.28 -5.94
C LEU A 177 -12.81 -11.10 -7.08
N LYS A 178 -12.35 -11.16 -8.33
CA LYS A 178 -13.18 -11.22 -9.52
C LYS A 178 -12.79 -12.41 -10.36
N LEU A 179 -13.79 -13.21 -10.71
CA LEU A 179 -13.65 -14.32 -11.64
C LEU A 179 -14.20 -13.88 -13.00
N LYS A 180 -13.49 -14.22 -14.08
CA LYS A 180 -13.94 -13.98 -15.44
C LYS A 180 -13.86 -15.28 -16.23
N ASP A 181 -14.99 -15.70 -16.79
CA ASP A 181 -15.06 -16.87 -17.65
C ASP A 181 -14.40 -16.60 -19.00
N GLN A 182 -13.56 -17.52 -19.48
CA GLN A 182 -13.05 -17.53 -20.85
C GLN A 182 -13.85 -18.52 -21.72
N PRO A 183 -13.86 -18.30 -23.06
CA PRO A 183 -14.57 -19.18 -24.00
C PRO A 183 -14.10 -20.64 -23.99
N GLU A 184 -12.86 -20.91 -23.54
CA GLU A 184 -12.25 -22.24 -23.46
C GLU A 184 -12.55 -22.97 -22.13
N GLY A 185 -13.44 -22.43 -21.29
CA GLY A 185 -13.78 -22.99 -19.98
C GLY A 185 -12.81 -22.61 -18.86
N GLU A 186 -11.70 -21.99 -19.21
CA GLU A 186 -10.71 -21.46 -18.28
C GLU A 186 -11.21 -20.21 -17.53
N LYS A 187 -11.08 -20.19 -16.20
CA LYS A 187 -11.41 -19.01 -15.38
C LYS A 187 -10.19 -18.15 -15.13
N ILE A 188 -10.25 -16.87 -15.49
CA ILE A 188 -9.24 -15.89 -15.08
C ILE A 188 -9.59 -15.43 -13.67
N VAL A 189 -8.58 -15.49 -12.79
CA VAL A 189 -8.68 -15.06 -11.39
C VAL A 189 -8.00 -13.71 -11.25
N GLU A 190 -8.78 -12.66 -10.98
CA GLU A 190 -8.28 -11.29 -10.82
C GLU A 190 -8.52 -10.81 -9.38
N MET A 191 -7.52 -10.17 -8.77
CA MET A 191 -7.70 -9.32 -7.60
C MET A 191 -7.98 -7.89 -8.05
N ILE A 192 -8.98 -7.23 -7.48
CA ILE A 192 -9.39 -5.87 -7.87
C ILE A 192 -9.34 -4.93 -6.68
N LEU A 193 -8.73 -3.77 -6.89
CA LEU A 193 -8.72 -2.69 -5.91
C LEU A 193 -10.11 -2.03 -5.82
N GLN A 194 -10.74 -2.04 -4.65
CA GLN A 194 -12.07 -1.49 -4.36
C GLN A 194 -12.00 -0.17 -3.58
N LYS A 195 -10.98 -0.02 -2.73
CA LYS A 195 -10.72 1.19 -1.93
C LYS A 195 -9.28 1.63 -2.16
N PRO A 196 -8.98 2.94 -2.04
CA PRO A 196 -7.61 3.42 -2.17
C PRO A 196 -6.70 2.75 -1.16
N LEU A 197 -5.43 2.67 -1.52
CA LEU A 197 -4.35 2.27 -0.63
C LEU A 197 -3.75 3.53 -0.01
N ASP A 198 -3.08 3.37 1.12
CA ASP A 198 -2.48 4.44 1.92
C ASP A 198 -1.30 3.77 2.64
N ARG A 199 -0.08 4.06 2.17
CA ARG A 199 1.16 3.42 2.64
C ARG A 199 1.50 3.89 4.05
N GLU A 200 1.22 5.15 4.37
CA GLU A 200 1.41 5.76 5.70
C GLU A 200 0.56 5.06 6.75
N LYS A 201 -0.60 4.52 6.35
CA LYS A 201 -1.46 3.70 7.21
C LYS A 201 -1.08 2.22 7.22
N GLU A 202 -0.85 1.60 6.06
CA GLU A 202 -0.53 0.17 5.95
C GLU A 202 0.38 -0.11 4.74
N GLU A 203 1.70 -0.24 5.00
CA GLU A 203 2.71 -0.48 3.95
C GLU A 203 2.64 -1.89 3.35
N GLU A 204 2.28 -2.90 4.15
CA GLU A 204 2.34 -4.32 3.76
C GLU A 204 1.01 -5.02 4.04
N ILE A 205 0.39 -5.57 3.00
CA ILE A 205 -0.89 -6.28 3.10
C ILE A 205 -0.67 -7.77 2.77
N PHE A 206 -1.07 -8.64 3.69
CA PHE A 206 -0.98 -10.10 3.53
C PHE A 206 -2.38 -10.70 3.34
N LEU A 207 -2.59 -11.36 2.21
CA LEU A 207 -3.84 -12.03 1.88
C LEU A 207 -3.57 -13.52 1.62
N VAL A 208 -4.62 -14.34 1.75
CA VAL A 208 -4.61 -15.75 1.35
C VAL A 208 -5.66 -15.96 0.27
N LEU A 209 -5.24 -16.54 -0.85
CA LEU A 209 -6.12 -17.06 -1.89
C LEU A 209 -6.35 -18.55 -1.64
N THR A 210 -7.60 -18.96 -1.62
CA THR A 210 -8.01 -20.35 -1.40
C THR A 210 -8.76 -20.85 -2.64
N ALA A 211 -8.33 -21.98 -3.18
CA ALA A 211 -8.98 -22.70 -4.26
C ALA A 211 -9.71 -23.90 -3.67
N VAL A 212 -10.95 -24.16 -4.09
CA VAL A 212 -11.78 -25.25 -3.58
C VAL A 212 -12.43 -25.99 -4.74
N ASP A 213 -12.35 -27.31 -4.68
CA ASP A 213 -13.04 -28.23 -5.59
C ASP A 213 -14.57 -28.27 -5.32
N GLY A 214 -15.26 -29.20 -5.98
CA GLY A 214 -16.69 -29.44 -5.80
C GLY A 214 -17.02 -30.83 -5.25
N GLY A 215 -16.02 -31.62 -4.86
CA GLY A 215 -16.21 -32.98 -4.36
C GLY A 215 -16.86 -33.05 -2.97
N GLU A 216 -17.13 -34.27 -2.50
CA GLU A 216 -17.62 -34.53 -1.13
C GLU A 216 -16.77 -35.63 -0.46
N PRO A 217 -15.91 -35.30 0.53
CA PRO A 217 -15.67 -33.97 1.11
C PRO A 217 -14.93 -33.05 0.13
N LYS A 218 -15.16 -31.74 0.29
CA LYS A 218 -14.43 -30.72 -0.48
C LYS A 218 -12.99 -30.62 -0.03
N LEU A 219 -12.07 -30.56 -0.97
CA LEU A 219 -10.65 -30.33 -0.74
C LEU A 219 -10.25 -28.94 -1.24
N SER A 220 -9.17 -28.41 -0.69
CA SER A 220 -8.77 -27.02 -0.92
C SER A 220 -7.26 -26.84 -0.85
N GLY A 221 -6.74 -25.96 -1.71
CA GLY A 221 -5.37 -25.46 -1.65
C GLY A 221 -5.33 -23.96 -1.38
N THR A 222 -4.20 -23.48 -0.87
CA THR A 222 -4.01 -22.07 -0.53
C THR A 222 -2.69 -21.52 -1.06
N ALA A 223 -2.69 -20.26 -1.47
CA ALA A 223 -1.49 -19.48 -1.79
C ALA A 223 -1.48 -18.15 -1.03
N GLN A 224 -0.30 -17.74 -0.58
CA GLN A 224 -0.11 -16.45 0.07
C GLN A 224 0.02 -15.33 -0.97
N ILE A 225 -0.54 -14.17 -0.69
CA ILE A 225 -0.38 -12.96 -1.50
C ILE A 225 0.21 -11.90 -0.58
N HIS A 226 1.35 -11.36 -0.98
CA HIS A 226 2.05 -10.30 -0.28
C HIS A 226 2.04 -9.05 -1.17
N VAL A 227 1.34 -8.02 -0.73
CA VAL A 227 1.26 -6.73 -1.41
C VAL A 227 2.10 -5.73 -0.64
N THR A 228 3.13 -5.20 -1.30
CA THR A 228 3.90 -4.04 -0.84
C THR A 228 3.33 -2.79 -1.49
N VAL A 229 2.85 -1.86 -0.67
CA VAL A 229 2.35 -0.57 -1.13
C VAL A 229 3.55 0.34 -1.44
N LEU A 230 3.60 0.88 -2.65
CA LEU A 230 4.66 1.78 -3.07
C LEU A 230 4.28 3.23 -2.76
N ASP A 231 5.27 3.95 -2.25
CA ASP A 231 5.20 5.35 -1.86
C ASP A 231 5.00 6.29 -3.07
N VAL A 232 4.18 7.30 -2.86
CA VAL A 232 3.91 8.44 -3.73
C VAL A 232 4.00 9.69 -2.89
N ASN A 233 4.52 10.78 -3.46
CA ASN A 233 4.66 12.05 -2.74
C ASN A 233 3.30 12.74 -2.55
N ASP A 234 2.50 12.28 -1.58
CA ASP A 234 1.16 12.79 -1.30
C ASP A 234 1.00 13.44 0.08
N ASN A 235 2.04 13.40 0.92
CA ASN A 235 2.15 14.20 2.13
C ASN A 235 3.12 15.37 1.90
N ALA A 236 2.74 16.55 2.38
CA ALA A 236 3.65 17.69 2.40
C ALA A 236 4.39 17.72 3.74
N PRO A 237 5.59 18.34 3.81
CA PRO A 237 6.25 18.58 5.08
C PRO A 237 5.32 19.36 6.02
N VAL A 238 5.28 19.04 7.30
CA VAL A 238 4.43 19.76 8.28
C VAL A 238 5.28 20.29 9.41
N PHE A 239 5.28 21.62 9.61
CA PHE A 239 5.99 22.23 10.74
C PHE A 239 5.36 21.86 12.09
N THR A 240 6.20 21.61 13.11
CA THR A 240 5.73 21.34 14.48
C THR A 240 4.97 22.51 15.12
N LYS A 241 5.19 23.73 14.62
CA LYS A 241 4.52 24.97 15.06
C LYS A 241 4.28 25.89 13.86
N THR A 242 3.14 26.57 13.86
CA THR A 242 2.85 27.63 12.88
C THR A 242 3.64 28.91 13.16
N VAL A 243 3.98 29.17 14.43
CA VAL A 243 4.80 30.31 14.86
C VAL A 243 5.87 29.88 15.85
N TYR A 244 7.12 30.24 15.56
CA TYR A 244 8.26 30.12 16.47
C TYR A 244 8.60 31.50 17.03
N LYS A 245 8.91 31.58 18.32
CA LYS A 245 9.34 32.81 18.99
C LYS A 245 10.72 32.60 19.58
N ALA A 246 11.61 33.57 19.38
CA ALA A 246 12.95 33.56 19.91
C ALA A 246 13.37 34.98 20.29
N THR A 247 14.36 35.08 21.17
CA THR A 247 14.92 36.35 21.63
C THR A 247 16.42 36.36 21.38
N ILE A 248 16.98 37.48 20.95
CA ILE A 248 18.42 37.64 20.72
C ILE A 248 18.89 39.00 21.25
N PRO A 249 20.01 39.08 22.00
CA PRO A 249 20.58 40.38 22.36
C PRO A 249 21.18 41.06 21.14
N GLU A 250 21.13 42.38 21.09
CA GLU A 250 21.63 43.12 19.92
C GLU A 250 23.14 42.98 19.69
N ASN A 251 23.88 42.74 20.78
CA ASN A 251 25.32 42.46 20.72
C ASN A 251 25.66 41.00 20.37
N ALA A 252 24.68 40.19 19.97
CA ALA A 252 24.92 38.79 19.59
C ALA A 252 25.92 38.67 18.44
N ALA A 253 26.85 37.72 18.57
CA ALA A 253 27.85 37.48 17.55
C ALA A 253 27.23 36.86 16.28
N ARG A 254 27.82 37.17 15.12
CA ARG A 254 27.48 36.49 13.87
C ARG A 254 27.77 34.99 14.00
N GLY A 255 26.90 34.17 13.40
CA GLY A 255 26.93 32.71 13.55
C GLY A 255 26.16 32.20 14.76
N THR A 256 25.56 33.07 15.58
CA THR A 256 24.68 32.64 16.69
C THR A 256 23.44 31.95 16.13
N VAL A 257 23.15 30.74 16.63
CA VAL A 257 21.90 30.02 16.35
C VAL A 257 20.80 30.64 17.21
N ILE A 258 19.78 31.19 16.56
CA ILE A 258 18.68 31.93 17.18
C ILE A 258 17.60 30.96 17.68
N THR A 259 17.18 30.07 16.79
CA THR A 259 16.18 29.03 17.07
C THR A 259 16.31 27.95 16.02
N LYS A 260 15.74 26.78 16.32
CA LYS A 260 15.59 25.68 15.38
C LYS A 260 14.14 25.51 15.01
N VAL A 261 13.84 25.46 13.71
CA VAL A 261 12.55 25.01 13.20
C VAL A 261 12.62 23.53 12.86
N SER A 262 11.48 22.85 12.89
CA SER A 262 11.40 21.45 12.51
C SER A 262 10.07 21.19 11.83
N ALA A 263 10.15 20.51 10.69
CA ALA A 263 9.03 19.91 9.99
C ALA A 263 9.23 18.38 9.91
N SER A 264 8.15 17.66 9.70
CA SER A 264 8.12 16.22 9.48
C SER A 264 7.27 15.90 8.26
N ASP A 265 7.71 14.92 7.48
CA ASP A 265 7.00 14.40 6.32
C ASP A 265 6.70 12.91 6.57
N ALA A 266 5.51 12.47 6.18
CA ALA A 266 5.04 11.10 6.43
C ALA A 266 5.44 10.11 5.34
N ASP A 267 5.86 10.61 4.16
CA ASP A 267 6.26 9.81 3.00
C ASP A 267 7.57 9.04 3.28
N LYS A 268 8.12 8.37 2.25
CA LYS A 268 9.34 7.55 2.37
C LYS A 268 10.44 7.95 1.39
N GLY A 269 11.69 7.86 1.84
CA GLY A 269 12.85 8.11 0.98
C GLY A 269 12.95 9.58 0.59
N SER A 270 13.18 9.86 -0.70
CA SER A 270 13.30 11.23 -1.22
C SER A 270 12.06 12.08 -0.96
N ASN A 271 10.88 11.48 -0.98
CA ASN A 271 9.61 12.17 -0.74
C ASN A 271 9.50 12.68 0.71
N SER A 272 10.28 12.11 1.63
CA SER A 272 10.35 12.58 3.03
C SER A 272 11.55 13.47 3.35
N ASN A 273 12.42 13.74 2.38
CA ASN A 273 13.64 14.53 2.59
C ASN A 273 13.29 16.02 2.58
N ILE A 274 13.36 16.66 3.76
CA ILE A 274 12.97 18.05 3.92
C ILE A 274 14.18 18.99 3.75
N MET A 275 14.00 20.02 2.93
CA MET A 275 14.89 21.17 2.81
C MET A 275 14.22 22.45 3.34
N TYR A 276 14.94 23.20 4.17
CA TYR A 276 14.46 24.47 4.74
C TYR A 276 15.01 25.67 3.97
N SER A 277 14.18 26.69 3.78
CA SER A 277 14.59 27.95 3.16
C SER A 277 13.85 29.15 3.75
N ILE A 278 14.47 30.33 3.70
CA ILE A 278 13.77 31.59 4.01
C ILE A 278 13.05 32.04 2.73
N SER A 279 11.73 32.12 2.78
CA SER A 279 10.89 32.57 1.67
C SER A 279 10.07 33.79 2.06
N ASN A 280 9.48 34.49 1.08
CA ASN A 280 8.49 35.56 1.29
C ASN A 280 8.82 36.60 2.40
N THR A 281 10.10 36.95 2.54
CA THR A 281 10.60 37.88 3.56
C THR A 281 11.30 39.06 2.86
N ALA A 282 11.26 40.25 3.46
CA ALA A 282 11.90 41.44 2.93
C ALA A 282 13.42 41.23 2.74
N ALA A 283 14.00 41.90 1.73
CA ALA A 283 15.37 41.66 1.29
C ALA A 283 16.42 41.96 2.38
N ASP A 284 16.19 43.02 3.15
CA ASP A 284 16.99 43.39 4.32
C ASP A 284 17.03 42.27 5.37
N VAL A 285 15.89 41.66 5.68
CA VAL A 285 15.83 40.52 6.63
C VAL A 285 16.54 39.29 6.07
N ARG A 286 16.43 39.03 4.76
CA ARG A 286 17.14 37.90 4.10
C ARG A 286 18.66 38.04 4.15
N ASP A 287 19.18 39.27 4.19
CA ASP A 287 20.62 39.54 4.33
C ASP A 287 21.10 39.40 5.79
N MET A 288 20.19 39.54 6.75
CA MET A 288 20.49 39.49 8.19
C MET A 288 20.44 38.07 8.78
N PHE A 289 19.62 37.20 8.21
CA PHE A 289 19.39 35.84 8.72
C PHE A 289 19.64 34.78 7.65
N GLU A 290 20.12 33.63 8.07
CA GLU A 290 20.34 32.45 7.24
C GLU A 290 19.69 31.25 7.90
N ILE A 291 19.18 30.29 7.13
CA ILE A 291 18.70 29.02 7.66
C ILE A 291 19.53 27.89 7.09
N ASN A 292 19.95 26.96 7.95
CA ASN A 292 20.59 25.75 7.50
C ASN A 292 19.55 24.85 6.82
N GLU A 293 19.78 24.54 5.54
CA GLU A 293 18.84 23.83 4.69
C GLU A 293 18.51 22.42 5.16
N LEU A 294 19.40 21.77 5.92
CA LEU A 294 19.24 20.36 6.31
C LEU A 294 18.67 20.20 7.73
N ASN A 295 19.06 21.06 8.66
CA ASN A 295 18.71 20.88 10.07
C ASN A 295 17.70 21.91 10.59
N GLY A 296 17.39 22.97 9.84
CA GLY A 296 16.42 24.00 10.23
C GLY A 296 16.92 25.00 11.28
N ASP A 297 18.23 25.09 11.53
CA ASP A 297 18.80 26.10 12.43
C ASP A 297 18.77 27.47 11.75
N LEU A 298 18.07 28.43 12.37
CA LEU A 298 18.09 29.84 11.98
C LEU A 298 19.27 30.54 12.64
N ILE A 299 20.14 31.14 11.83
CA ILE A 299 21.44 31.68 12.20
C ILE A 299 21.49 33.18 11.91
N LEU A 300 22.09 33.93 12.82
CA LEU A 300 22.35 35.36 12.64
C LEU A 300 23.57 35.58 11.72
N LYS A 301 23.37 36.27 10.59
CA LYS A 301 24.43 36.55 9.59
C LYS A 301 25.01 37.96 9.70
N SER A 302 24.18 38.93 10.10
CA SER A 302 24.57 40.33 10.29
C SER A 302 24.30 40.79 11.72
N ASN A 303 24.78 41.97 12.09
CA ASN A 303 24.51 42.52 13.42
C ASN A 303 23.05 43.02 13.49
N VAL A 304 22.43 42.86 14.64
CA VAL A 304 21.12 43.44 14.98
C VAL A 304 21.34 44.67 15.86
N ASP A 305 20.36 45.56 15.90
CA ASP A 305 20.41 46.85 16.60
C ASP A 305 19.00 47.14 17.11
N TYR A 306 18.85 47.23 18.43
CA TYR A 306 17.57 47.34 19.11
C TYR A 306 16.89 48.68 18.81
N GLU A 307 17.66 49.77 18.78
CA GLU A 307 17.21 51.13 18.47
C GLU A 307 16.69 51.24 17.03
N LYS A 308 17.22 50.44 16.10
CA LYS A 308 16.72 50.35 14.72
C LYS A 308 15.47 49.48 14.59
N ALA A 309 15.49 48.27 15.13
CA ALA A 309 14.38 47.32 15.00
C ALA A 309 14.29 46.37 16.19
N ARG A 310 13.16 46.45 16.91
CA ARG A 310 12.91 45.64 18.12
C ARG A 310 12.52 44.19 17.83
N PHE A 311 12.09 43.87 16.61
CA PHE A 311 11.76 42.52 16.22
C PHE A 311 11.86 42.31 14.71
N TYR A 312 12.05 41.06 14.31
CA TYR A 312 12.05 40.61 12.93
C TYR A 312 11.03 39.48 12.74
N GLN A 313 10.32 39.51 11.62
CA GLN A 313 9.43 38.42 11.20
C GLN A 313 10.03 37.76 9.96
N ILE A 314 10.27 36.46 10.07
CA ILE A 314 10.94 35.65 9.05
C ILE A 314 9.98 34.55 8.65
N HIS A 315 9.69 34.44 7.36
CA HIS A 315 8.91 33.35 6.82
C HIS A 315 9.86 32.24 6.38
N VAL A 316 9.65 31.05 6.94
CA VAL A 316 10.46 29.86 6.65
C VAL A 316 9.58 28.85 5.95
N GLN A 317 10.11 28.24 4.90
CA GLN A 317 9.45 27.22 4.11
C GLN A 317 10.23 25.91 4.21
N ALA A 318 9.49 24.82 4.41
CA ALA A 318 9.98 23.46 4.28
C ALA A 318 9.47 22.92 2.93
N SER A 319 10.35 22.26 2.18
CA SER A 319 10.02 21.60 0.92
C SER A 319 10.55 20.17 0.96
N ASP A 320 9.75 19.21 0.53
CA ASP A 320 10.27 17.89 0.19
C ASP A 320 10.99 17.93 -1.18
N GLU A 321 11.56 16.79 -1.61
CA GLU A 321 12.13 16.65 -2.96
C GLU A 321 11.06 16.43 -4.05
N GLY A 322 9.81 16.12 -3.68
CA GLY A 322 8.66 15.98 -4.58
C GLY A 322 8.02 17.30 -5.00
N GLY A 323 8.36 18.41 -4.33
CA GLY A 323 7.88 19.76 -4.56
C GLY A 323 6.68 20.19 -3.70
N LEU A 324 6.22 19.39 -2.74
CA LEU A 324 5.23 19.84 -1.77
C LEU A 324 5.90 20.63 -0.64
N THR A 325 5.17 21.61 -0.11
CA THR A 325 5.76 22.61 0.77
C THR A 325 4.79 23.03 1.87
N ASP A 326 5.35 23.42 3.01
CA ASP A 326 4.65 24.10 4.10
C ASP A 326 5.46 25.31 4.57
N SER A 327 4.82 26.23 5.29
CA SER A 327 5.45 27.46 5.75
C SER A 327 5.11 27.78 7.20
N CYS A 328 6.08 28.30 7.94
CA CYS A 328 5.89 28.82 9.29
C CYS A 328 6.47 30.23 9.43
N LYS A 329 6.11 30.91 10.52
CA LYS A 329 6.64 32.23 10.86
C LYS A 329 7.56 32.16 12.07
N VAL A 330 8.76 32.71 11.96
CA VAL A 330 9.67 32.90 13.08
C VAL A 330 9.65 34.39 13.47
N THR A 331 9.35 34.67 14.74
CA THR A 331 9.41 36.02 15.31
C THR A 331 10.63 36.09 16.23
N VAL A 332 11.58 36.94 15.87
CA VAL A 332 12.81 37.17 16.64
C VAL A 332 12.70 38.52 17.31
N GLU A 333 12.63 38.53 18.64
CA GLU A 333 12.62 39.76 19.45
C GLU A 333 14.07 40.13 19.82
N VAL A 334 14.44 41.39 19.62
CA VAL A 334 15.77 41.89 20.00
C VAL A 334 15.70 42.40 21.43
N THR A 335 16.69 42.04 22.26
CA THR A 335 16.80 42.56 23.63
C THR A 335 17.90 43.62 23.71
N ASP A 336 17.52 44.77 24.26
CA ASP A 336 18.35 45.96 24.51
C ASP A 336 19.55 45.64 25.43
N ILE A 337 20.71 46.12 25.02
CA ILE A 337 21.97 46.15 25.74
C ILE A 337 22.43 47.60 25.83
N ASN A 338 22.90 48.03 27.00
CA ASN A 338 23.46 49.37 27.18
C ASN A 338 24.74 49.56 26.36
N ASP A 339 24.59 50.03 25.13
CA ASP A 339 25.69 50.25 24.18
C ASP A 339 25.74 51.69 23.65
N ASN A 340 24.76 52.52 24.01
CA ASN A 340 24.79 53.95 23.79
C ASN A 340 25.16 54.69 25.07
N LYS A 341 25.84 55.83 24.89
CA LYS A 341 26.22 56.70 26.00
C LYS A 341 25.28 57.90 26.04
N PRO A 342 25.01 58.48 27.22
CA PRO A 342 24.24 59.70 27.32
C PRO A 342 24.90 60.84 26.56
N VAL A 343 24.11 61.53 25.73
CA VAL A 343 24.52 62.71 24.95
C VAL A 343 23.95 63.96 25.61
N ILE A 344 24.83 64.90 25.93
CA ILE A 344 24.45 66.21 26.48
C ILE A 344 24.35 67.22 25.34
N ASN A 345 23.15 67.73 25.10
CA ASN A 345 22.85 68.77 24.14
C ASN A 345 22.68 70.11 24.86
N ILE A 346 23.53 71.08 24.55
CA ILE A 346 23.43 72.43 25.10
C ILE A 346 22.35 73.18 24.32
N MET A 347 21.22 73.47 24.97
CA MET A 347 20.10 74.16 24.36
C MET A 347 20.30 75.68 24.36
N SER A 348 20.89 76.20 25.44
CA SER A 348 21.27 77.60 25.58
C SER A 348 22.41 77.73 26.57
N GLN A 349 23.38 78.61 26.30
CA GLN A 349 24.51 78.87 27.17
C GLN A 349 24.82 80.36 27.22
N THR A 350 25.06 80.88 28.42
CA THR A 350 25.55 82.24 28.64
C THR A 350 26.98 82.18 29.18
N ASN A 351 27.93 82.80 28.48
CA ASN A 351 29.34 82.81 28.87
C ASN A 351 29.72 83.99 29.79
N VAL A 352 28.80 84.92 30.01
CA VAL A 352 29.02 86.12 30.83
C VAL A 352 27.89 86.22 31.84
N ILE A 353 28.23 86.22 33.11
CA ILE A 353 27.28 86.37 34.22
C ILE A 353 27.79 87.53 35.09
N PRO A 354 26.98 88.57 35.31
CA PRO A 354 27.33 89.65 36.24
C PRO A 354 27.55 89.10 37.66
N GLU A 355 28.53 89.63 38.39
CA GLU A 355 28.83 89.20 39.78
C GLU A 355 27.67 89.47 40.74
N ASP A 356 26.83 90.47 40.46
CA ASP A 356 25.61 90.82 41.19
C ASP A 356 24.38 89.96 40.82
N SER A 357 24.58 88.87 40.06
CA SER A 357 23.52 87.94 39.69
C SER A 357 22.97 87.22 40.92
N LYS A 358 21.65 87.35 41.15
CA LYS A 358 20.97 86.70 42.27
C LYS A 358 21.08 85.17 42.19
N PRO A 359 21.04 84.45 43.33
CA PRO A 359 20.89 83.00 43.33
C PRO A 359 19.68 82.54 42.50
N ALA A 360 19.80 81.35 41.92
CA ALA A 360 18.89 80.73 40.96
C ALA A 360 18.80 81.41 39.57
N THR A 361 19.77 82.25 39.20
CA THR A 361 19.90 82.79 37.83
C THR A 361 20.33 81.66 36.88
N VAL A 362 19.60 81.45 35.77
CA VAL A 362 19.89 80.39 34.80
C VAL A 362 21.08 80.77 33.92
N VAL A 363 22.08 79.89 33.90
CA VAL A 363 23.33 80.06 33.15
C VAL A 363 23.29 79.27 31.85
N THR A 364 22.93 77.99 31.96
CA THR A 364 22.92 77.04 30.85
C THR A 364 21.69 76.14 30.98
N MET A 365 21.06 75.85 29.85
CA MET A 365 20.02 74.82 29.74
C MET A 365 20.57 73.66 28.93
N VAL A 366 20.55 72.46 29.50
CA VAL A 366 21.02 71.24 28.86
C VAL A 366 19.89 70.22 28.74
N ASN A 367 19.89 69.48 27.64
CA ASN A 367 19.05 68.32 27.40
C ASN A 367 19.95 67.09 27.34
N VAL A 368 19.69 66.09 28.18
CA VAL A 368 20.52 64.88 28.26
C VAL A 368 19.69 63.69 27.80
N GLN A 369 20.13 63.05 26.72
CA GLN A 369 19.41 61.96 26.09
C GLN A 369 20.30 60.75 25.96
N ASP A 370 19.76 59.61 26.35
CA ASP A 370 20.29 58.29 26.03
C ASP A 370 19.23 57.59 25.18
N ILE A 371 19.66 56.94 24.09
CA ILE A 371 18.74 56.34 23.12
C ILE A 371 18.35 54.91 23.50
N ASP A 372 19.08 54.30 24.45
CA ASP A 372 18.74 52.99 25.01
C ASP A 372 17.37 53.04 25.72
N SER A 373 16.77 51.88 25.97
CA SER A 373 15.45 51.76 26.60
C SER A 373 15.53 51.26 28.05
N GLY A 374 14.39 51.33 28.76
CA GLY A 374 14.28 50.79 30.12
C GLY A 374 15.22 51.47 31.12
N GLU A 375 15.99 50.66 31.87
CA GLU A 375 17.01 51.16 32.80
C GLU A 375 18.27 51.65 32.08
N ASN A 376 18.58 51.11 30.89
CA ASN A 376 19.79 51.46 30.14
C ASN A 376 19.74 52.93 29.70
N GLY A 377 18.57 53.42 29.28
CA GLY A 377 18.36 54.82 28.91
C GLY A 377 18.17 55.80 30.08
N LYS A 378 18.23 55.35 31.35
CA LYS A 378 18.06 56.26 32.49
C LYS A 378 19.37 56.97 32.82
N VAL A 379 19.33 58.30 32.76
CA VAL A 379 20.50 59.14 33.00
C VAL A 379 20.41 59.88 34.32
N HIS A 380 21.52 59.88 35.06
CA HIS A 380 21.73 60.72 36.23
C HIS A 380 22.83 61.74 35.95
N CYS A 381 22.54 63.01 36.21
CA CYS A 381 23.49 64.10 36.00
C CYS A 381 24.02 64.63 37.33
N ALA A 382 25.31 64.93 37.40
CA ALA A 382 25.97 65.54 38.55
C ALA A 382 26.90 66.66 38.08
N ILE A 383 27.22 67.57 38.98
CA ILE A 383 28.16 68.66 38.77
C ILE A 383 29.24 68.64 39.86
N ASN A 384 30.42 69.18 39.57
CA ASN A 384 31.53 69.23 40.52
C ASN A 384 31.11 69.86 41.85
N GLU A 385 31.62 69.31 42.95
CA GLU A 385 31.42 69.86 44.28
C GLU A 385 32.24 71.16 44.45
N HIS A 386 31.78 72.04 45.35
CA HIS A 386 32.45 73.30 45.72
C HIS A 386 32.56 74.36 44.61
N ILE A 387 31.57 74.44 43.72
CA ILE A 387 31.40 75.56 42.78
C ILE A 387 30.10 76.31 43.08
N PRO A 388 29.98 77.62 42.77
CA PRO A 388 28.79 78.42 43.10
C PRO A 388 27.60 78.17 42.17
N PHE A 389 27.46 76.94 41.65
CA PHE A 389 26.42 76.54 40.70
C PHE A 389 25.78 75.21 41.11
N THR A 390 24.47 75.07 40.86
CA THR A 390 23.71 73.84 41.09
C THR A 390 22.92 73.46 39.84
N LEU A 391 22.75 72.14 39.64
CA LEU A 391 21.97 71.59 38.54
C LEU A 391 20.53 71.33 39.03
N LYS A 392 19.55 72.05 38.46
CA LYS A 392 18.14 71.87 38.78
C LYS A 392 17.43 71.11 37.65
N PRO A 393 16.82 69.95 37.91
CA PRO A 393 15.99 69.26 36.93
C PRO A 393 14.68 70.03 36.71
N THR A 394 14.26 70.19 35.45
CA THR A 394 13.08 70.99 35.09
C THR A 394 11.95 70.12 34.55
N SER A 395 12.27 69.14 33.70
CA SER A 395 11.36 68.13 33.15
C SER A 395 12.16 66.87 32.79
N ASN A 396 11.51 65.79 32.34
CA ASN A 396 12.22 64.57 31.92
C ASN A 396 13.29 64.93 30.87
N SER A 397 14.56 64.62 31.19
CA SER A 397 15.75 64.86 30.37
C SER A 397 16.24 66.31 30.24
N PHE A 398 15.60 67.32 30.86
CA PHE A 398 16.07 68.71 30.84
C PHE A 398 16.58 69.19 32.19
N PHE A 399 17.73 69.87 32.18
CA PHE A 399 18.39 70.40 33.36
C PHE A 399 18.83 71.85 33.15
N ASN A 400 18.64 72.67 34.18
CA ASN A 400 19.12 74.05 34.24
C ASN A 400 20.31 74.14 35.18
N LEU A 401 21.43 74.66 34.69
CA LEU A 401 22.53 75.11 35.52
C LEU A 401 22.19 76.50 36.05
N VAL A 402 22.11 76.67 37.36
CA VAL A 402 21.76 77.94 37.99
C VAL A 402 22.81 78.35 39.02
N THR A 403 22.93 79.65 39.31
CA THR A 403 23.73 80.17 40.43
C THR A 403 23.18 79.66 41.76
N ASP A 404 24.04 79.23 42.68
CA ASP A 404 23.65 78.73 44.01
C ASP A 404 23.98 79.74 45.13
N SER A 405 25.07 80.49 44.96
CA SER A 405 25.51 81.55 45.86
C SER A 405 25.82 82.84 45.09
N ASP A 406 26.11 83.91 45.82
CA ASP A 406 26.66 85.14 45.24
C ASP A 406 28.00 84.84 44.55
N LEU A 407 28.31 85.59 43.49
CA LEU A 407 29.52 85.44 42.70
C LEU A 407 30.50 86.57 43.05
N ASP A 408 31.79 86.25 43.07
CA ASP A 408 32.88 87.21 43.27
C ASP A 408 33.87 87.06 42.10
N ARG A 409 34.18 88.17 41.43
CA ARG A 409 35.02 88.17 40.21
C ARG A 409 36.50 88.31 40.52
N GLU A 410 36.82 89.07 41.57
CA GLU A 410 38.19 89.36 42.02
C GLU A 410 38.78 88.22 42.88
#